data_AF-A0ABD5BH28-F1
#
_entry.id   AF-A0ABD5BH28-F1
#
_cell.length_a   1.000
_cell.length_b   1.000
_cell.length_c   1.000
_cell.angle_alpha   90.00
_cell.angle_beta   90.00
_cell.angle_gamma   90.00
#
_symmetry.space_group_name_H-M   'P 1'
#
loop_
_entity.id
_entity.type
_entity.pdbx_description
1 polymer ?
#
loop_
_entity_poly.entity_id
_entity_poly.type
_entity_poly.pdbx_seq_one_letter_code
_entity_poly.pdbx_strand_id
1 'polypeptide(L)'
;TGSSEAGATTWAGLNHLEGQTVDIVADGSVMPVQVVSSGQITLTRKAYRVEIGLHFESTIQTLTPEVGTTEGTTQSAKKRTSEVTMRFLETTGAECNGTIIPFRTFGPTILDKPAPLFTGDHYFGKLGWEKGEDTLLIQQRQPLPFHLLSIITNFTSNGG
;
A
#
# COMPACT_ATOMS: atom_id res chain seq x y z
N THR A 1 -0.84 -7.68 -18.75
CA THR A 1 -0.42 -6.30 -19.12
C THR A 1 -0.60 -6.12 -20.61
N GLY A 2 -0.78 -4.89 -21.09
CA GLY A 2 -0.97 -4.55 -22.49
C GLY A 2 -0.17 -3.30 -22.88
N SER A 3 0.26 -3.22 -24.14
CA SER A 3 1.00 -2.08 -24.67
C SER A 3 0.63 -1.81 -26.13
N SER A 4 0.61 -0.52 -26.52
CA SER A 4 0.34 -0.07 -27.89
C SER A 4 1.19 1.15 -28.20
N GLU A 5 2.00 1.09 -29.26
CA GLU A 5 2.87 2.22 -29.68
C GLU A 5 2.05 3.42 -30.13
N ALA A 6 0.98 3.17 -30.88
CA ALA A 6 0.05 4.22 -31.26
C ALA A 6 -0.74 4.72 -30.04
N GLY A 7 -0.92 3.89 -29.01
CA GLY A 7 -1.84 4.06 -27.89
C GLY A 7 -3.27 3.63 -28.25
N ALA A 8 -4.06 3.21 -27.25
CA ALA A 8 -5.43 2.73 -27.42
C ALA A 8 -6.35 3.21 -26.28
N THR A 9 -7.63 3.37 -26.59
CA THR A 9 -8.71 3.57 -25.60
C THR A 9 -9.38 2.25 -25.26
N THR A 10 -9.54 1.35 -26.23
CA THR A 10 -10.13 0.03 -26.03
C THR A 10 -9.03 -1.02 -25.87
N TRP A 11 -9.11 -1.79 -24.79
CA TRP A 11 -8.18 -2.87 -24.48
C TRP A 11 -8.94 -4.18 -24.38
N ALA A 12 -8.67 -5.09 -25.31
CA ALA A 12 -9.29 -6.41 -25.41
C ALA A 12 -8.36 -7.52 -24.89
N GLY A 13 -8.80 -8.78 -25.00
CA GLY A 13 -8.05 -9.95 -24.52
C GLY A 13 -8.32 -10.31 -23.06
N LEU A 14 -9.35 -9.71 -22.46
CA LEU A 14 -9.76 -9.89 -21.08
C LEU A 14 -10.88 -10.93 -20.93
N ASN A 15 -11.03 -11.86 -21.88
CA ASN A 15 -12.09 -12.89 -21.85
C ASN A 15 -12.11 -13.70 -20.55
N HIS A 16 -10.96 -13.87 -19.89
CA HIS A 16 -10.82 -14.57 -18.62
C HIS A 16 -11.32 -13.77 -17.41
N LEU A 17 -11.60 -12.48 -17.57
CA LEU A 17 -12.13 -11.57 -16.56
C LEU A 17 -13.55 -11.10 -16.91
N GLU A 18 -14.24 -11.74 -17.86
CA GLU A 18 -15.58 -11.33 -18.29
C GLU A 18 -16.57 -11.25 -17.10
N GLY A 19 -17.29 -10.13 -17.01
CA GLY A 19 -18.22 -9.86 -15.91
C GLY A 19 -17.56 -9.55 -14.56
N GLN A 20 -16.22 -9.55 -14.47
CA GLN A 20 -15.51 -9.19 -13.25
C GLN A 20 -15.24 -7.68 -13.20
N THR A 21 -15.28 -7.12 -12.00
CA THR A 21 -14.77 -5.77 -11.73
C THR A 21 -13.25 -5.82 -11.68
N VAL A 22 -12.61 -4.99 -12.49
CA VAL A 22 -11.16 -4.93 -12.62
C VAL A 22 -10.61 -3.56 -12.20
N ASP A 23 -9.47 -3.63 -11.54
CA ASP A 23 -8.57 -2.50 -11.32
C ASP A 23 -7.75 -2.25 -12.58
N ILE A 24 -7.49 -0.98 -12.85
CA ILE A 24 -6.83 -0.53 -14.07
C ILE A 24 -5.76 0.49 -13.73
N VAL A 25 -4.54 0.22 -14.17
CA VAL A 25 -3.43 1.18 -14.18
C VAL A 25 -3.09 1.50 -15.63
N ALA A 26 -3.22 2.76 -16.03
CA ALA A 26 -2.91 3.23 -17.37
C ALA A 26 -1.79 4.28 -17.33
N ASP A 27 -0.67 4.00 -18.00
CA ASP A 27 0.55 4.81 -18.01
C ASP A 27 1.03 5.22 -16.61
N GLY A 28 0.91 4.33 -15.62
CA GLY A 28 1.31 4.57 -14.23
C GLY A 28 0.28 5.32 -13.37
N SER A 29 -0.89 5.63 -13.92
CA SER A 29 -1.99 6.27 -13.17
C SER A 29 -3.15 5.30 -12.99
N VAL A 30 -3.70 5.25 -11.77
CA VAL A 30 -4.90 4.47 -11.46
C VAL A 30 -6.11 5.09 -12.18
N MET A 31 -6.85 4.27 -12.90
CA MET A 31 -8.09 4.64 -13.57
C MET A 31 -9.30 4.17 -12.75
N PRO A 32 -10.50 4.73 -12.98
CA PRO A 32 -11.72 4.19 -12.39
C PRO A 32 -11.89 2.71 -12.72
N VAL A 33 -12.34 1.92 -11.74
CA VAL A 33 -12.64 0.50 -11.92
C VAL A 33 -13.72 0.32 -12.98
N GLN A 34 -13.63 -0.76 -13.75
CA GLN A 34 -14.62 -1.10 -14.78
C GLN A 34 -15.01 -2.57 -14.67
N VAL A 35 -16.20 -2.90 -15.16
CA VAL A 35 -16.60 -4.29 -15.37
C VAL A 35 -16.22 -4.68 -16.79
N VAL A 36 -15.51 -5.80 -16.95
CA VAL A 36 -15.15 -6.30 -18.29
C VAL A 36 -16.42 -6.76 -19.00
N SER A 37 -16.59 -6.29 -20.24
CA SER A 37 -17.69 -6.69 -21.11
C SER A 37 -17.19 -7.01 -22.50
N SER A 38 -17.66 -8.11 -23.08
CA SER A 38 -17.23 -8.60 -24.39
C SER A 38 -15.71 -8.79 -24.50
N GLY A 39 -15.06 -9.21 -23.40
CA GLY A 39 -13.63 -9.46 -23.31
C GLY A 39 -12.76 -8.20 -23.36
N GLN A 40 -13.33 -7.02 -23.09
CA GLN A 40 -12.62 -5.75 -23.19
C GLN A 40 -13.09 -4.70 -22.17
N ILE A 41 -12.29 -3.63 -22.04
CA ILE A 41 -12.62 -2.39 -21.33
C ILE A 41 -12.37 -1.17 -22.24
N THR A 42 -12.96 -0.02 -21.90
CA THR A 42 -12.73 1.23 -22.65
C THR A 42 -12.37 2.37 -21.71
N LEU A 43 -11.18 2.92 -21.91
CA LEU A 43 -10.67 4.08 -21.18
C LEU A 43 -11.20 5.38 -21.79
N THR A 44 -11.39 6.39 -20.94
CA THR A 44 -11.81 7.75 -21.36
C THR A 44 -10.70 8.52 -22.07
N ARG A 45 -9.45 8.07 -21.93
CA ARG A 45 -8.27 8.63 -22.62
C ARG A 45 -7.47 7.53 -23.28
N LYS A 46 -6.66 7.93 -24.25
CA LYS A 46 -5.67 7.05 -24.87
C LYS A 46 -4.58 6.71 -23.86
N ALA A 47 -4.22 5.43 -23.79
CA ALA A 47 -3.10 4.93 -22.99
C ALA A 47 -2.12 4.15 -23.86
N TYR A 48 -0.85 4.13 -23.50
CA TYR A 48 0.20 3.41 -24.22
C TYR A 48 0.56 2.10 -23.52
N ARG A 49 0.46 2.06 -22.19
CA ARG A 49 0.68 0.87 -21.36
C ARG A 49 -0.46 0.73 -20.36
N VAL A 50 -0.97 -0.49 -20.20
CA VAL A 50 -2.01 -0.82 -19.23
C VAL A 50 -1.70 -2.08 -18.45
N GLU A 51 -2.10 -2.06 -17.19
CA GLU A 51 -2.19 -3.23 -16.33
C GLU A 51 -3.63 -3.33 -15.86
N ILE A 52 -4.26 -4.47 -16.10
CA ILE A 52 -5.68 -4.69 -15.86
C ILE A 52 -5.78 -6.05 -15.18
N GLY A 53 -6.47 -6.10 -14.05
CA GLY A 53 -6.59 -7.30 -13.26
C GLY A 53 -7.63 -7.17 -12.16
N LEU A 54 -7.84 -8.26 -11.42
CA LEU A 54 -8.68 -8.22 -10.23
C LEU A 54 -8.06 -7.32 -9.17
N HIS A 55 -8.91 -6.71 -8.35
CA HIS A 55 -8.46 -5.91 -7.21
C HIS A 55 -7.57 -6.74 -6.29
N PHE A 56 -6.43 -6.16 -5.91
CA PHE A 56 -5.52 -6.75 -4.95
C PHE A 56 -5.14 -5.71 -3.90
N GLU A 57 -5.55 -5.97 -2.66
CA GLU A 57 -5.20 -5.16 -1.51
C GLU A 57 -4.05 -5.84 -0.75
N SER A 58 -2.90 -5.18 -0.70
CA SER A 58 -1.77 -5.67 0.10
C SER A 58 -2.03 -5.33 1.56
N THR A 59 -2.17 -6.35 2.41
CA THR A 59 -2.42 -6.18 3.85
C THR A 59 -1.35 -6.89 4.67
N ILE A 60 -0.76 -6.18 5.61
CA ILE A 60 0.22 -6.69 6.58
C ILE A 60 -0.29 -6.35 7.96
N GLN A 61 -0.54 -7.38 8.78
CA GLN A 61 -0.81 -7.22 10.20
C GLN A 61 0.39 -7.70 11.00
N THR A 62 1.00 -6.82 11.79
CA THR A 62 2.10 -7.20 12.66
C THR A 62 1.58 -7.85 13.94
N LEU A 63 2.41 -8.72 14.52
CA LEU A 63 2.20 -9.19 15.88
C LEU A 63 2.59 -8.08 16.88
N THR A 64 2.05 -8.17 18.10
CA THR A 64 2.52 -7.33 19.22
C THR A 64 4.01 -7.65 19.49
N PRO A 65 4.90 -6.64 19.54
CA PRO A 65 6.32 -6.86 19.82
C PRO A 65 6.57 -7.63 21.12
N GLU A 66 7.53 -8.55 21.13
CA GLU A 66 7.93 -9.33 22.30
C GLU A 66 9.43 -9.20 22.52
N VAL A 67 9.81 -8.96 23.77
CA VAL A 67 11.20 -9.01 24.24
C VAL A 67 11.20 -9.87 25.50
N GLY A 68 12.08 -10.87 25.53
CA GLY A 68 12.36 -11.65 26.71
C GLY A 68 13.13 -10.82 27.74
N THR A 69 12.70 -10.91 28.99
CA THR A 69 13.35 -10.30 30.16
C THR A 69 14.01 -11.39 31.00
N THR A 70 14.84 -11.02 31.98
CA THR A 70 15.40 -11.98 32.94
C THR A 70 14.29 -12.67 33.76
N GLU A 71 13.12 -12.03 33.91
CA GLU A 71 11.95 -12.57 34.62
C GLU A 71 11.01 -13.42 33.73
N GLY A 72 11.30 -13.54 32.43
CA GLY A 72 10.50 -14.31 31.48
C GLY A 72 9.88 -13.44 30.37
N THR A 73 8.69 -13.82 29.91
CA THR A 73 8.04 -13.16 28.76
C THR A 73 7.39 -11.84 29.15
N THR A 74 7.36 -10.89 28.21
CA THR A 74 6.63 -9.62 28.39
C THR A 74 5.19 -9.68 27.90
N GLN A 75 4.65 -10.87 27.59
CA GLN A 75 3.33 -11.01 26.96
C GLN A 75 2.19 -10.45 27.81
N SER A 76 2.28 -10.57 29.13
CA SER A 76 1.29 -10.01 30.08
C SER A 76 1.62 -8.59 30.55
N ALA A 77 2.78 -8.05 30.16
CA ALA A 77 3.23 -6.74 30.59
C ALA A 77 2.59 -5.63 29.75
N LYS A 78 2.38 -4.46 30.36
CA LYS A 78 1.99 -3.26 29.60
C LYS A 78 3.16 -2.84 28.72
N LYS A 79 2.89 -2.63 27.43
CA LYS A 79 3.84 -2.17 26.43
C LYS A 79 3.39 -0.83 25.86
N ARG A 80 4.36 -0.07 25.38
CA ARG A 80 4.13 1.16 24.65
C ARG A 80 5.09 1.23 23.47
N THR A 81 4.55 1.21 22.27
CA THR A 81 5.28 1.55 21.06
C THR A 81 5.44 3.07 20.94
N SER A 82 6.66 3.56 21.15
CA SER A 82 6.95 5.00 21.11
C SER A 82 7.07 5.51 19.68
N GLU A 83 7.59 4.68 18.79
CA GLU A 83 7.92 5.05 17.42
C GLU A 83 7.92 3.81 16.52
N VAL A 84 7.38 3.98 15.31
CA VAL A 84 7.46 3.00 14.24
C VAL A 84 8.11 3.67 13.05
N THR A 85 9.16 3.06 12.52
CA THR A 85 9.76 3.45 11.24
C THR A 85 9.53 2.34 10.24
N MET A 86 8.91 2.69 9.10
CA MET A 86 8.69 1.77 7.99
C MET A 86 9.65 2.11 6.86
N ARG A 87 10.44 1.13 6.41
CA ARG A 87 11.34 1.28 5.27
C ARG A 87 10.67 0.79 4.00
N PHE A 88 10.52 1.67 3.03
CA PHE A 88 9.90 1.37 1.75
C PHE A 88 10.91 1.40 0.61
N LEU A 89 10.65 0.61 -0.42
CA LEU A 89 11.35 0.64 -1.70
C LEU A 89 10.33 0.85 -2.81
N GLU A 90 10.58 1.82 -3.70
CA GLU A 90 9.79 2.06 -4.90
C GLU A 90 8.26 1.94 -4.68
N THR A 91 7.76 2.57 -3.61
CA THR A 91 6.37 2.44 -3.16
C THR A 91 5.61 3.71 -3.44
N THR A 92 4.36 3.58 -3.91
CA THR A 92 3.51 4.73 -4.29
C THR A 92 2.61 5.23 -3.17
N GLY A 93 2.23 4.34 -2.26
CA GLY A 93 1.18 4.56 -1.27
C GLY A 93 1.16 3.45 -0.22
N ALA A 94 0.58 3.78 0.92
CA ALA A 94 0.40 2.90 2.08
C ALA A 94 -0.42 3.66 3.12
N GLU A 95 -1.15 2.92 3.92
CA GLU A 95 -1.80 3.39 5.15
C GLU A 95 -1.36 2.50 6.30
N CYS A 96 -1.32 3.06 7.51
CA CYS A 96 -1.06 2.32 8.74
C CYS A 96 -2.18 2.64 9.73
N ASN A 97 -2.88 1.61 10.21
CA ASN A 97 -4.04 1.71 11.10
C ASN A 97 -5.10 2.69 10.57
N GLY A 98 -5.38 2.62 9.25
CA GLY A 98 -6.32 3.52 8.56
C GLY A 98 -5.84 4.96 8.36
N THR A 99 -4.61 5.29 8.77
CA THR A 99 -3.99 6.61 8.53
C THR A 99 -3.08 6.55 7.32
N ILE A 100 -3.33 7.40 6.32
CA ILE A 100 -2.52 7.48 5.10
C ILE A 100 -1.09 7.91 5.46
N ILE A 101 -0.11 7.20 4.91
CA ILE A 101 1.32 7.56 5.01
C ILE A 101 1.64 8.55 3.88
N PRO A 102 1.99 9.82 4.18
CA PRO A 102 2.24 10.82 3.17
C PRO A 102 3.62 10.62 2.51
N PHE A 103 3.66 9.90 1.39
CA PHE A 103 4.87 9.77 0.56
C PHE A 103 5.23 11.02 -0.25
N ARG A 104 4.34 12.01 -0.28
CA ARG A 104 4.50 13.24 -1.08
C ARG A 104 4.61 14.46 -0.18
N THR A 105 5.60 15.31 -0.46
CA THR A 105 5.51 16.74 -0.15
C THR A 105 4.87 17.41 -1.37
N PHE A 106 3.68 18.00 -1.23
CA PHE A 106 2.98 18.64 -2.35
C PHE A 106 3.81 19.83 -2.87
N GLY A 107 4.18 19.79 -4.16
CA GLY A 107 4.79 20.90 -4.89
C GLY A 107 3.93 21.27 -6.12
N PRO A 108 4.00 22.52 -6.62
CA PRO A 108 3.05 23.07 -7.59
C PRO A 108 3.06 22.45 -9.01
N THR A 109 3.87 21.42 -9.28
CA THR A 109 4.20 20.98 -10.65
C THR A 109 3.76 19.54 -10.99
N ILE A 110 2.90 18.91 -10.18
CA ILE A 110 2.71 17.44 -10.18
C ILE A 110 1.30 17.00 -10.66
N LEU A 111 0.45 17.90 -11.15
CA LEU A 111 -0.97 17.57 -11.41
C LEU A 111 -1.19 16.51 -12.52
N ASP A 112 -0.26 16.41 -13.49
CA ASP A 112 -0.41 15.54 -14.68
C ASP A 112 0.65 14.42 -14.79
N LYS A 113 1.41 14.14 -13.72
CA LYS A 113 2.45 13.09 -13.73
C LYS A 113 2.09 11.95 -12.77
N PRO A 114 2.46 10.69 -13.09
CA PRO A 114 2.32 9.59 -12.15
C PRO A 114 3.06 9.90 -10.85
N ALA A 115 2.56 9.35 -9.74
CA ALA A 115 3.15 9.53 -8.42
C ALA A 115 4.65 9.18 -8.46
N PRO A 116 5.57 10.04 -7.97
CA PRO A 116 6.94 9.60 -7.77
C PRO A 116 6.94 8.43 -6.79
N LEU A 117 7.72 7.40 -7.10
CA LEU A 117 7.94 6.28 -6.21
C LEU A 117 8.79 6.74 -5.03
N PHE A 118 8.41 6.34 -3.83
CA PHE A 118 9.15 6.63 -2.61
C PHE A 118 10.06 5.45 -2.24
N THR A 119 11.31 5.79 -1.94
CA THR A 119 12.31 4.87 -1.36
C THR A 119 12.94 5.55 -0.15
N GLY A 120 12.91 4.89 0.99
CA GLY A 120 13.47 5.42 2.24
C GLY A 120 12.65 5.05 3.47
N ASP A 121 12.98 5.72 4.56
CA ASP A 121 12.35 5.50 5.87
C ASP A 121 11.24 6.53 6.09
N HIS A 122 10.06 6.05 6.50
CA HIS A 122 8.95 6.89 6.90
C HIS A 122 8.67 6.69 8.39
N TYR A 123 8.78 7.77 9.15
CA TYR A 123 8.42 7.84 10.56
C TYR A 123 6.90 7.87 10.72
N PHE A 124 6.35 6.98 11.55
CA PHE A 124 4.94 6.94 11.92
C PHE A 124 4.80 7.10 13.44
N GLY A 125 4.18 8.22 13.84
CA GLY A 125 4.19 8.69 15.22
C GLY A 125 3.05 8.17 16.10
N LYS A 126 3.46 7.69 17.29
CA LYS A 126 2.74 7.48 18.57
C LYS A 126 1.39 6.75 18.51
N LEU A 127 1.46 5.43 18.57
CA LEU A 127 0.34 4.58 18.97
C LEU A 127 0.18 4.64 20.50
N GLY A 128 -1.06 4.49 20.97
CA GLY A 128 -1.51 4.89 22.31
C GLY A 128 -0.98 4.06 23.48
N TRP A 129 -1.69 4.14 24.62
CA TRP A 129 -1.42 3.36 25.84
C TRP A 129 -2.33 2.13 25.94
N GLU A 130 -2.56 1.46 24.83
CA GLU A 130 -3.46 0.29 24.77
C GLU A 130 -2.85 -0.90 25.54
N LYS A 131 -3.69 -1.65 26.27
CA LYS A 131 -3.25 -2.83 27.01
C LYS A 131 -3.25 -4.04 26.07
N GLY A 132 -2.06 -4.52 25.70
CA GLY A 132 -1.88 -5.85 25.11
C GLY A 132 -1.90 -5.92 23.58
N GLU A 133 -2.24 -4.85 22.87
CA GLU A 133 -2.29 -4.85 21.40
C GLU A 133 -1.60 -3.61 20.85
N ASP A 134 -0.32 -3.77 20.46
CA ASP A 134 0.48 -2.80 19.71
C ASP A 134 0.66 -3.30 18.27
N THR A 135 -0.43 -3.81 17.67
CA THR A 135 -0.40 -4.32 16.30
C THR A 135 -0.50 -3.17 15.29
N LEU A 136 0.18 -3.33 14.16
CA LEU A 136 0.13 -2.43 13.03
C LEU A 136 -0.60 -3.12 11.89
N LEU A 137 -1.63 -2.48 11.37
CA LEU A 137 -2.30 -2.86 10.15
C LEU A 137 -1.81 -1.94 9.03
N ILE A 138 -0.90 -2.43 8.21
CA ILE A 138 -0.32 -1.70 7.08
C ILE A 138 -1.01 -2.19 5.81
N GLN A 139 -1.59 -1.29 5.04
CA GLN A 139 -2.34 -1.62 3.84
C GLN A 139 -1.92 -0.77 2.64
N GLN A 140 -2.00 -1.33 1.44
CA GLN A 140 -2.01 -0.61 0.18
C GLN A 140 -3.25 -1.06 -0.58
N ARG A 141 -4.22 -0.14 -0.70
CA ARG A 141 -5.51 -0.38 -1.36
C ARG A 141 -5.48 -0.10 -2.86
N GLN A 142 -4.49 0.64 -3.34
CA GLN A 142 -4.39 0.90 -4.78
C GLN A 142 -3.57 -0.20 -5.45
N PRO A 143 -3.87 -0.54 -6.72
CA PRO A 143 -3.15 -1.54 -7.50
C PRO A 143 -1.79 -1.01 -7.98
N LEU A 144 -0.99 -0.49 -7.06
CA LEU A 144 0.27 0.19 -7.34
C LEU A 144 1.43 -0.48 -6.59
N PRO A 145 2.68 -0.26 -7.03
CA PRO A 145 3.85 -0.83 -6.39
C PRO A 145 3.89 -0.57 -4.87
N PHE A 146 4.16 -1.64 -4.13
CA PHE A 146 4.29 -1.66 -2.68
C PHE A 146 5.39 -2.65 -2.28
N HIS A 147 6.48 -2.13 -1.71
CA HIS A 147 7.55 -2.94 -1.13
C HIS A 147 7.93 -2.38 0.23
N LEU A 148 7.47 -3.08 1.28
CA LEU A 148 7.86 -2.83 2.66
C LEU A 148 9.06 -3.71 3.00
N LEU A 149 10.23 -3.11 3.19
CA LEU A 149 11.48 -3.82 3.46
C LEU A 149 11.66 -4.15 4.95
N SER A 150 11.24 -3.24 5.83
CA SER A 150 11.35 -3.46 7.27
C SER A 150 10.38 -2.60 8.07
N ILE A 151 9.96 -3.11 9.21
CA ILE A 151 9.25 -2.39 10.26
C ILE A 151 10.17 -2.34 11.47
N ILE A 152 10.57 -1.15 11.88
CA ILE A 152 11.47 -0.90 13.00
C ILE A 152 10.63 -0.26 14.10
N THR A 153 10.47 -0.98 15.21
CA THR A 153 9.60 -0.56 16.31
C THR A 153 10.44 -0.28 17.55
N ASN A 154 10.37 0.95 18.06
CA ASN A 154 10.87 1.29 19.37
C ASN A 154 9.73 1.15 20.38
N PHE A 155 9.93 0.33 21.42
CA PHE A 155 8.91 0.16 22.46
C PHE A 155 9.52 0.07 23.86
N THR A 156 8.70 0.39 24.86
CA THR A 156 9.02 0.25 26.28
C THR A 156 8.06 -0.75 26.89
N SER A 157 8.56 -1.64 27.76
CA SER A 157 7.74 -2.56 28.55
C SER A 157 7.92 -2.29 30.03
N ASN A 158 6.84 -2.35 30.80
CA ASN A 158 6.87 -2.18 32.26
C ASN A 158 7.09 -3.50 33.03
N GLY A 159 7.57 -4.56 32.35
CA GLY A 159 7.94 -5.81 33.01
C GLY A 159 9.42 -5.80 33.35
N GLY A 160 9.75 -5.67 34.64
CA GLY A 160 11.02 -6.03 35.27
C GLY A 160 12.29 -5.48 34.65
#